data_AF-A0A452Y4C4-F1
#
_entry.id   AF-A0A452Y4C4-F1
#
_cell.length_a   1.000
_cell.length_b   1.000
_cell.length_c   1.000
_cell.angle_alpha   90.00
_cell.angle_beta   90.00
_cell.angle_gamma   90.00
#
_symmetry.space_group_name_H-M   'P 1'
#
loop_
_entity.id
_entity.type
_entity.pdbx_description
1 polymer ?
#
loop_
_entity_poly.entity_id
_entity_poly.type
_entity_poly.pdbx_seq_one_letter_code
_entity_poly.pdbx_strand_id
1 'polypeptide(L)'
;QVFLDTCLSRYHSKIIEAGASIGAIGAQSIGEPGTQMTLKTFHFAGVASMNVTLGVPRIKEIINAVKKISTPIITTELLSEQDELFAAKVKCSIEKVVLGEVAAAIKIVLRSNQPHLVVELDMQRTERYMGISSDTVQLSILNDPKIKLKSEHVRVIDETKLRIYPTGTDKSKLQLELHNLKSMLPKLIVKVDEV
;
A
#
# COMPACT_ATOMS: atom_id res chain seq x y z
N GLN A 1 3.63 57.15 24.42
CA GLN A 1 4.81 57.22 23.54
C GLN A 1 5.84 56.12 23.82
N VAL A 2 6.46 56.07 25.02
CA VAL A 2 7.64 55.22 25.33
C VAL A 2 7.55 53.75 24.91
N PHE A 3 6.39 53.09 25.06
CA PHE A 3 6.21 51.70 24.64
C PHE A 3 6.38 51.52 23.13
N LEU A 4 5.74 52.37 22.32
CA LEU A 4 5.82 52.30 20.86
C LEU A 4 7.24 52.59 20.38
N ASP A 5 7.89 53.60 20.96
CA ASP A 5 9.27 53.96 20.62
C ASP A 5 10.24 52.81 20.96
N THR A 6 10.02 52.12 22.08
CA THR A 6 10.80 50.94 22.47
C THR A 6 10.58 49.76 21.52
N CYS A 7 9.33 49.50 21.13
CA CYS A 7 9.00 48.43 20.16
C CYS A 7 9.64 48.69 18.80
N LEU A 8 9.56 49.93 18.30
CA LEU A 8 10.17 50.33 17.02
C LEU A 8 11.69 50.22 17.08
N SER A 9 12.31 50.72 18.14
CA SER A 9 13.77 50.60 18.34
C SER A 9 14.21 49.13 18.37
N ARG A 10 13.50 48.26 19.10
CA ARG A 10 13.81 46.83 19.12
C ARG A 10 13.61 46.16 17.77
N TYR A 11 12.54 46.49 17.05
CA TYR A 11 12.32 45.95 15.70
C TYR A 11 13.48 46.30 14.77
N HIS A 12 13.88 47.57 14.72
CA HIS A 12 15.03 48.00 13.91
C HIS A 12 16.34 47.30 14.32
N SER A 13 16.56 47.06 15.62
CA SER A 13 17.76 46.34 16.10
C SER A 13 17.76 44.83 15.83
N LYS A 14 16.63 44.25 15.42
CA LYS A 14 16.51 42.81 15.13
C LYS A 14 16.61 42.48 13.65
N ILE A 15 16.74 43.51 12.81
CA ILE A 15 17.06 43.33 11.39
C ILE A 15 18.48 42.76 11.29
N ILE A 16 18.66 41.74 10.46
CA ILE A 16 19.96 41.11 10.28
C ILE A 16 20.91 42.05 9.54
N GLU A 17 22.16 42.10 9.99
CA GLU A 17 23.18 42.94 9.37
C GLU A 17 23.56 42.42 7.98
N ALA A 18 23.82 43.34 7.06
CA ALA A 18 24.30 43.00 5.72
C ALA A 18 25.67 42.32 5.80
N GLY A 19 25.84 41.22 5.06
CA GLY A 19 27.07 40.42 5.07
C GLY A 19 27.12 39.34 6.16
N ALA A 20 26.10 39.21 7.00
CA ALA A 20 26.00 38.10 7.95
C ALA A 20 25.97 36.73 7.24
N SER A 21 26.66 35.74 7.80
CA SER A 21 26.80 34.39 7.25
C SER A 21 25.57 33.50 7.50
N ILE A 22 24.40 33.93 7.01
CA ILE A 22 23.12 33.27 7.25
C ILE A 22 23.09 31.79 6.83
N GLY A 23 23.86 31.41 5.81
CA GLY A 23 23.94 30.03 5.35
C GLY A 23 24.60 29.10 6.36
N ALA A 24 25.70 29.55 6.99
CA ALA A 24 26.39 28.77 8.02
C ALA A 24 25.55 28.66 9.29
N ILE A 25 24.94 29.77 9.72
CA ILE A 25 24.05 29.82 10.89
C ILE A 25 22.84 28.91 10.68
N GLY A 26 22.21 28.99 9.50
CA GLY A 26 21.07 28.13 9.14
C GLY A 26 21.43 26.65 9.09
N ALA A 27 22.57 26.30 8.47
CA ALA A 27 23.04 24.92 8.41
C ALA A 27 23.29 24.33 9.80
N GLN A 28 23.95 25.07 10.70
CA GLN A 28 24.19 24.62 12.07
C GLN A 28 22.89 24.50 12.86
N SER A 29 21.98 25.47 12.72
CA SER A 29 20.69 25.49 13.44
C SER A 29 19.81 24.29 13.12
N ILE A 30 19.91 23.72 11.90
CA ILE A 30 19.21 22.50 11.51
C ILE A 30 20.01 21.25 11.90
N GLY A 31 21.33 21.27 11.71
CA GLY A 31 22.21 20.12 11.91
C GLY A 31 22.40 19.72 13.38
N GLU A 32 22.57 20.68 14.28
CA GLU A 32 22.85 20.44 15.70
C GLU A 32 21.68 19.72 16.42
N PRO A 33 20.40 20.17 16.28
CA PRO A 33 19.26 19.45 16.84
C PRO A 33 19.06 18.07 16.22
N GLY A 34 19.45 17.88 14.95
CA GLY A 34 19.36 16.59 14.26
C GLY A 34 20.02 15.47 15.07
N THR A 35 21.23 15.71 15.59
CA THR A 35 21.94 14.73 16.42
C THR A 35 21.15 14.33 17.68
N GLN A 36 20.45 15.29 18.30
CA GLN A 36 19.62 15.09 19.49
C GLN A 36 18.29 14.38 19.19
N MET A 37 17.78 14.47 17.96
CA MET A 37 16.53 13.82 17.55
C MET A 37 16.66 12.29 17.38
N THR A 38 17.88 11.75 17.34
CA THR A 38 18.15 10.31 17.21
C THR A 38 17.60 9.50 18.39
N LEU A 39 17.61 10.05 19.61
CA LEU A 39 17.15 9.34 20.82
C LEU A 39 15.66 9.55 21.13
N LYS A 40 15.02 10.61 20.60
CA LYS A 40 13.62 10.95 20.91
C LYS A 40 12.56 10.31 19.99
N THR A 41 12.98 9.65 18.91
CA THR A 41 12.06 9.14 17.87
C THR A 41 11.68 7.67 18.01
N PHE A 42 12.26 6.96 18.99
CA PHE A 42 11.91 5.56 19.30
C PHE A 42 10.67 5.41 20.19
N HIS A 43 10.17 6.49 20.78
CA HIS A 43 9.01 6.47 21.65
C HIS A 43 8.00 7.53 21.20
N PHE A 44 6.76 7.07 20.96
CA PHE A 44 5.56 7.82 20.54
C PHE A 44 5.33 8.00 19.03
N ALA A 45 4.87 6.92 18.40
CA ALA A 45 3.74 7.01 17.49
C ALA A 45 2.48 6.65 18.30
N GLY A 46 1.73 7.65 18.77
CA GLY A 46 0.46 7.48 19.50
C GLY A 46 -0.70 6.92 18.67
N VAL A 47 -0.41 6.26 17.54
CA VAL A 47 -1.35 5.54 16.69
C VAL A 47 -0.70 4.18 16.43
N ALA A 48 -1.28 3.12 17.00
CA ALA A 48 -0.66 1.79 17.11
C ALA A 48 -0.35 1.06 15.79
N SER A 49 -0.56 1.68 14.62
CA SER A 49 -0.52 0.99 13.32
C SER A 49 0.43 1.58 12.26
N MET A 50 0.99 2.77 12.43
CA MET A 50 1.84 3.40 11.40
C MET A 50 3.24 3.74 11.91
N ASN A 51 4.21 2.90 11.55
CA ASN A 51 5.63 3.19 11.73
C ASN A 51 6.06 4.24 10.70
N VAL A 52 6.05 5.52 11.08
CA VAL A 52 6.51 6.62 10.23
C VAL A 52 8.03 6.80 10.41
N THR A 53 8.78 7.00 9.32
CA THR A 53 10.17 7.45 9.44
C THR A 53 10.22 8.85 10.03
N LEU A 54 10.76 8.96 11.25
CA LEU A 54 10.91 10.22 11.98
C LEU A 54 12.39 10.49 12.29
N GLY A 55 12.72 11.74 12.61
CA GLY A 55 14.05 12.12 13.07
C GLY A 55 15.07 12.33 11.94
N VAL A 56 16.32 11.98 12.25
CA VAL A 56 17.47 12.12 11.32
C VAL A 56 17.27 11.41 9.99
N PRO A 57 16.75 10.15 9.94
CA PRO A 57 16.50 9.48 8.67
C PRO A 57 15.57 10.27 7.76
N ARG A 58 14.51 10.88 8.32
CA ARG A 58 13.54 11.66 7.54
C ARG A 58 14.12 12.99 7.05
N ILE A 59 14.86 13.69 7.90
CA ILE A 59 15.58 14.92 7.52
C ILE A 59 16.56 14.63 6.37
N LYS A 60 17.29 13.50 6.45
CA LYS A 60 18.20 13.06 5.39
C LYS A 60 17.46 12.79 4.07
N GLU A 61 16.28 12.17 4.10
CA GLU A 61 15.47 11.95 2.89
C GLU A 61 15.03 13.26 2.23
N ILE A 62 14.59 14.24 3.04
CA ILE A 62 14.10 15.54 2.56
C ILE A 62 15.24 16.35 1.94
N ILE A 63 16.37 16.51 2.65
CA ILE A 63 17.51 17.32 2.16
C ILE A 63 18.09 16.74 0.86
N ASN A 64 18.16 15.41 0.75
CA ASN A 64 18.70 14.76 -0.45
C ASN A 64 17.69 14.65 -1.61
N ALA A 65 16.46 15.13 -1.44
CA ALA A 65 15.40 15.05 -2.45
C ALA A 65 15.27 13.64 -3.07
N VAL A 66 15.27 12.61 -2.22
CA VAL A 66 15.28 11.21 -2.66
C VAL A 66 13.98 10.87 -3.40
N LYS A 67 14.07 10.27 -4.59
CA LYS A 67 12.89 9.89 -5.40
C LYS A 67 11.97 8.88 -4.72
N LYS A 68 12.53 7.97 -3.92
CA LYS A 68 11.80 6.93 -3.19
C LYS A 68 12.09 7.08 -1.71
N ILE A 69 11.10 7.60 -0.98
CA ILE A 69 11.17 7.75 0.47
C ILE A 69 10.71 6.49 1.17
N SER A 70 11.22 6.26 2.38
CA SER A 70 10.70 5.24 3.28
C SER A 70 9.36 5.70 3.83
N THR A 71 8.38 4.80 3.88
CA THR A 71 7.03 5.04 4.45
C THR A 71 6.33 6.31 3.90
N PRO A 72 6.01 6.36 2.60
CA PRO A 72 5.24 7.47 2.05
C PRO A 72 3.80 7.47 2.59
N ILE A 73 3.31 8.64 2.99
CA ILE A 73 1.93 8.84 3.47
C ILE A 73 1.28 9.88 2.57
N ILE A 74 0.06 9.59 2.13
CA ILE A 74 -0.79 10.52 1.38
C ILE A 74 -2.05 10.73 2.22
N THR A 75 -2.32 11.99 2.56
CA THR A 75 -3.55 12.38 3.24
C THR A 75 -4.51 12.95 2.19
N THR A 76 -5.71 12.41 2.11
CA THR A 76 -6.75 12.81 1.16
C THR A 76 -8.02 13.14 1.92
N GLU A 77 -8.69 14.22 1.50
CA GLU A 77 -9.99 14.62 2.05
C GLU A 77 -11.11 14.00 1.20
N LEU A 78 -12.21 13.65 1.85
CA LEU A 78 -13.40 13.12 1.18
C LEU A 78 -14.35 14.28 0.87
N LEU A 79 -15.01 14.24 -0.29
CA LEU A 79 -16.02 15.24 -0.65
C LEU A 79 -17.22 15.24 0.30
N SER A 80 -17.56 14.07 0.86
CA SER A 80 -18.63 13.88 1.82
C SER A 80 -18.07 13.23 3.07
N GLU A 81 -17.62 14.05 4.02
CA GLU A 81 -16.97 13.58 5.25
C GLU A 81 -17.91 12.82 6.19
N GLN A 82 -19.23 13.03 6.07
CA GLN A 82 -20.23 12.45 6.98
C GLN A 82 -20.75 11.08 6.54
N ASP A 83 -20.45 10.65 5.31
CA ASP A 83 -20.91 9.37 4.78
C ASP A 83 -19.83 8.29 4.96
N GLU A 84 -20.02 7.43 5.96
CA GLU A 84 -19.13 6.30 6.25
C GLU A 84 -19.14 5.25 5.13
N LEU A 85 -20.28 5.04 4.47
CA LEU A 85 -20.38 4.09 3.36
C LEU A 85 -19.59 4.58 2.15
N PHE A 86 -19.65 5.89 1.88
CA PHE A 86 -18.82 6.51 0.85
C PHE A 86 -17.33 6.41 1.18
N ALA A 87 -16.94 6.68 2.43
CA ALA A 87 -15.56 6.53 2.88
C ALA A 87 -15.05 5.09 2.71
N ALA A 88 -15.87 4.09 3.07
CA ALA A 88 -15.54 2.68 2.90
C ALA A 88 -15.39 2.30 1.42
N LYS A 89 -16.27 2.81 0.56
CA LYS A 89 -16.21 2.57 -0.90
C LYS A 89 -14.94 3.15 -1.53
N VAL A 90 -14.61 4.40 -1.19
CA VAL A 90 -13.38 5.07 -1.68
C VAL A 90 -12.14 4.35 -1.14
N LYS A 91 -12.15 3.94 0.13
CA LYS A 91 -11.07 3.14 0.73
C LYS A 91 -10.86 1.85 -0.05
N CYS A 92 -11.91 1.07 -0.32
CA CYS A 92 -11.79 -0.19 -1.07
C CYS A 92 -11.29 0.02 -2.51
N SER A 93 -11.59 1.17 -3.12
CA SER A 93 -11.16 1.50 -4.49
C SER A 93 -9.66 1.83 -4.58
N ILE A 94 -9.11 2.44 -3.53
CA ILE A 94 -7.69 2.85 -3.47
C ILE A 94 -6.81 1.73 -2.89
N GLU A 95 -7.35 0.94 -1.96
CA GLU A 95 -6.64 -0.14 -1.28
C GLU A 95 -6.32 -1.27 -2.28
N LYS A 96 -5.03 -1.59 -2.36
CA LYS A 96 -4.57 -2.69 -3.20
C LYS A 96 -4.84 -4.01 -2.49
N VAL A 97 -5.83 -4.76 -2.96
CA VAL A 97 -6.14 -6.08 -2.45
C VAL A 97 -5.43 -7.15 -3.27
N VAL A 98 -4.75 -8.09 -2.60
CA VAL A 98 -4.16 -9.27 -3.25
C VAL A 98 -5.01 -10.51 -3.00
N LEU A 99 -5.03 -11.43 -3.97
CA LEU A 99 -5.82 -12.66 -3.86
C LEU A 99 -5.43 -13.50 -2.62
N GLY A 100 -4.16 -13.44 -2.19
CA GLY A 100 -3.69 -14.12 -0.99
C GLY A 100 -4.32 -13.60 0.32
N GLU A 101 -4.82 -12.37 0.35
CA GLU A 101 -5.50 -11.81 1.52
C GLU A 101 -6.96 -12.26 1.59
N VAL A 102 -7.62 -12.37 0.43
CA VAL A 102 -9.04 -12.75 0.33
C VAL A 102 -9.25 -14.26 0.32
N ALA A 103 -8.28 -15.03 -0.19
CA ALA A 103 -8.38 -16.48 -0.26
C ALA A 103 -8.20 -17.14 1.12
N ALA A 104 -9.13 -18.02 1.49
CA ALA A 104 -9.01 -18.91 2.63
C ALA A 104 -7.93 -19.97 2.38
N ALA A 105 -7.92 -20.56 1.18
CA ALA A 105 -6.93 -21.56 0.81
C ALA A 105 -6.78 -21.69 -0.71
N ILE A 106 -5.55 -21.97 -1.14
CA ILE A 106 -5.22 -22.35 -2.52
C ILE A 106 -4.65 -23.76 -2.51
N LYS A 107 -5.45 -24.72 -3.00
CA LYS A 107 -5.14 -26.16 -2.95
C LYS A 107 -4.94 -26.71 -4.35
N ILE A 108 -3.97 -27.60 -4.50
CA ILE A 108 -3.76 -28.36 -5.74
C ILE A 108 -4.47 -29.70 -5.55
N VAL A 109 -5.38 -30.03 -6.47
CA VAL A 109 -6.14 -31.28 -6.45
C VAL A 109 -5.69 -32.12 -7.63
N LEU A 110 -4.92 -33.17 -7.32
CA LEU A 110 -4.44 -34.15 -8.28
C LEU A 110 -5.39 -35.37 -8.25
N ARG A 111 -6.53 -35.27 -8.94
CA ARG A 111 -7.40 -36.44 -9.17
C ARG A 111 -7.07 -37.10 -10.51
N SER A 112 -7.39 -38.40 -10.65
CA SER A 112 -7.19 -39.17 -11.89
C SER A 112 -7.88 -38.55 -13.12
N ASN A 113 -8.89 -37.70 -12.88
CA ASN A 113 -9.58 -36.91 -13.88
C ASN A 113 -9.17 -35.44 -13.74
N GLN A 114 -8.23 -35.00 -14.60
CA GLN A 114 -7.64 -33.66 -14.74
C GLN A 114 -7.13 -32.98 -13.44
N PRO A 115 -5.80 -32.73 -13.34
CA PRO A 115 -5.25 -32.00 -12.21
C PRO A 115 -5.66 -30.52 -12.30
N HIS A 116 -6.17 -29.97 -11.21
CA HIS A 116 -6.66 -28.60 -11.17
C HIS A 116 -6.31 -27.94 -9.84
N LEU A 117 -6.32 -26.61 -9.85
CA LEU A 117 -6.11 -25.78 -8.68
C LEU A 117 -7.45 -25.23 -8.21
N VAL A 118 -7.70 -25.30 -6.91
CA VAL A 118 -8.92 -24.80 -6.27
C VAL A 118 -8.56 -23.59 -5.43
N VAL A 119 -9.22 -22.47 -5.69
CA VAL A 119 -9.17 -21.27 -4.85
C VAL A 119 -10.48 -21.20 -4.08
N GLU A 120 -10.38 -21.20 -2.76
CA GLU A 120 -11.50 -21.00 -1.85
C GLU A 120 -11.38 -19.58 -1.27
N LEU A 121 -12.38 -18.75 -1.50
CA LEU A 121 -12.49 -17.40 -0.97
C LEU A 121 -13.08 -17.44 0.45
N ASP A 122 -12.57 -16.58 1.33
CA ASP A 122 -13.11 -16.41 2.67
C ASP A 122 -14.22 -15.36 2.64
N MET A 123 -15.46 -15.77 2.90
CA MET A 123 -16.63 -14.89 2.89
C MET A 123 -16.46 -13.72 3.88
N GLN A 124 -15.90 -13.96 5.07
CA GLN A 124 -15.71 -12.92 6.08
C GLN A 124 -14.67 -11.86 5.67
N ARG A 125 -13.66 -12.26 4.89
CA ARG A 125 -12.65 -11.32 4.36
C ARG A 125 -13.18 -10.59 3.14
N THR A 126 -13.97 -11.27 2.32
CA THR A 126 -14.55 -10.73 1.09
C THR A 126 -15.57 -9.64 1.40
N GLU A 127 -16.39 -9.81 2.44
CA GLU A 127 -17.35 -8.81 2.91
C GLU A 127 -16.69 -7.46 3.27
N ARG A 128 -15.43 -7.47 3.72
CA ARG A 128 -14.70 -6.24 4.06
C ARG A 128 -14.33 -5.39 2.85
N TYR A 129 -14.22 -6.01 1.68
CA TYR A 129 -13.74 -5.37 0.46
C TYR A 129 -14.85 -5.17 -0.58
N MET A 130 -16.13 -5.12 -0.13
CA MET A 130 -17.34 -4.82 -0.90
C MET A 130 -17.19 -4.89 -2.44
N GLY A 131 -17.60 -6.00 -3.04
CA GLY A 131 -17.61 -6.16 -4.51
C GLY A 131 -16.56 -7.13 -5.07
N ILE A 132 -15.79 -7.82 -4.22
CA ILE A 132 -14.98 -8.95 -4.68
C ILE A 132 -15.87 -10.19 -4.81
N SER A 133 -16.12 -10.63 -6.03
CA SER A 133 -16.80 -11.90 -6.32
C SER A 133 -15.84 -12.88 -6.98
N SER A 134 -16.23 -14.15 -7.10
CA SER A 134 -15.49 -15.11 -7.91
C SER A 134 -15.38 -14.67 -9.37
N ASP A 135 -16.36 -13.94 -9.90
CA ASP A 135 -16.35 -13.37 -11.25
C ASP A 135 -15.30 -12.25 -11.38
N THR A 136 -15.24 -11.33 -10.41
CA THR A 136 -14.23 -10.25 -10.37
C THR A 136 -12.81 -10.83 -10.28
N VAL A 137 -12.64 -11.90 -9.48
CA VAL A 137 -11.37 -12.63 -9.39
C VAL A 137 -11.03 -13.33 -10.71
N GLN A 138 -12.01 -13.93 -11.38
CA GLN A 138 -11.81 -14.53 -12.71
C GLN A 138 -11.32 -13.48 -13.72
N LEU A 139 -11.98 -12.33 -13.79
CA LEU A 139 -11.56 -11.22 -14.67
C LEU A 139 -10.15 -10.72 -14.33
N SER A 140 -9.84 -10.59 -13.04
CA SER A 140 -8.50 -10.19 -12.57
C SER A 140 -7.42 -11.20 -12.98
N ILE A 141 -7.74 -12.50 -12.96
CA ILE A 141 -6.82 -13.56 -13.42
C ILE A 141 -6.61 -13.50 -14.94
N LEU A 142 -7.66 -13.26 -15.71
CA LEU A 142 -7.58 -13.19 -17.18
C LEU A 142 -6.81 -11.96 -17.68
N ASN A 143 -6.91 -10.85 -16.95
CA ASN A 143 -6.22 -9.60 -17.30
C ASN A 143 -4.75 -9.56 -16.85
N ASP A 144 -4.30 -10.49 -16.00
CA ASP A 144 -2.92 -10.47 -15.51
C ASP A 144 -1.93 -10.94 -16.59
N PRO A 145 -0.94 -10.10 -16.98
CA PRO A 145 -0.03 -10.41 -18.08
C PRO A 145 0.94 -11.56 -17.76
N LYS A 146 1.12 -11.92 -16.49
CA LYS A 146 2.00 -13.01 -16.06
C LYS A 146 1.26 -14.34 -16.08
N ILE A 147 -0.06 -14.32 -15.86
CA ILE A 147 -0.90 -15.52 -15.84
C ILE A 147 -1.60 -15.60 -17.20
N LYS A 148 -0.93 -16.20 -18.18
CA LYS A 148 -1.40 -16.37 -19.57
C LYS A 148 -2.51 -17.43 -19.69
N LEU A 149 -3.54 -17.37 -18.85
CA LEU A 149 -4.68 -18.28 -18.89
C LEU A 149 -5.79 -17.71 -19.75
N LYS A 150 -6.52 -18.59 -20.45
CA LYS A 150 -7.74 -18.24 -21.20
C LYS A 150 -8.99 -18.50 -20.34
N SER A 151 -10.12 -17.92 -20.70
CA SER A 151 -11.42 -18.10 -20.03
C SER A 151 -11.82 -19.58 -19.88
N GLU A 152 -11.42 -20.43 -20.83
CA GLU A 152 -11.67 -21.89 -20.78
C GLU A 152 -11.01 -22.60 -19.59
N HIS A 153 -9.92 -22.01 -19.07
CA HIS A 153 -9.09 -22.58 -18.01
C HIS A 153 -9.54 -22.15 -16.61
N VAL A 154 -10.39 -21.13 -16.48
CA VAL A 154 -10.87 -20.66 -15.18
C VAL A 154 -12.37 -20.87 -15.13
N ARG A 155 -12.83 -21.81 -14.28
CA ARG A 155 -14.26 -22.08 -14.07
C ARG A 155 -14.67 -21.64 -12.69
N VAL A 156 -15.65 -20.74 -12.64
CA VAL A 156 -16.39 -20.41 -11.43
C VAL A 156 -17.35 -21.56 -11.13
N ILE A 157 -17.32 -22.08 -9.92
CA ILE A 157 -18.27 -23.11 -9.46
C ILE A 157 -19.33 -22.47 -8.59
N ASP A 158 -18.88 -21.58 -7.72
CA ASP A 158 -19.69 -20.97 -6.67
C ASP A 158 -19.18 -19.55 -6.43
N GLU A 159 -19.93 -18.75 -5.69
CA GLU A 159 -19.54 -17.39 -5.30
C GLU A 159 -18.21 -17.38 -4.53
N THR A 160 -17.90 -18.47 -3.85
CA THR A 160 -16.70 -18.63 -3.02
C THR A 160 -15.63 -19.55 -3.60
N LYS A 161 -15.90 -20.23 -4.73
CA LYS A 161 -15.02 -21.29 -5.24
C LYS A 161 -14.73 -21.18 -6.73
N LEU A 162 -13.44 -21.21 -7.03
CA LEU A 162 -12.89 -21.15 -8.39
C LEU A 162 -12.02 -22.38 -8.65
N ARG A 163 -12.15 -22.96 -9.86
CA ARG A 163 -11.23 -23.97 -10.38
C ARG A 163 -10.41 -23.40 -11.52
N ILE A 164 -9.10 -23.59 -11.42
CA ILE A 164 -8.14 -23.20 -12.44
C ILE A 164 -7.51 -24.47 -13.00
N TYR A 165 -7.62 -24.63 -14.31
CA TYR A 165 -7.08 -25.74 -15.07
C TYR A 165 -5.78 -25.31 -15.75
N PRO A 166 -4.71 -26.11 -15.66
CA PRO A 166 -3.46 -25.81 -16.33
C PRO A 166 -3.59 -26.03 -17.85
N THR A 167 -2.75 -25.33 -18.62
CA THR A 167 -2.70 -25.40 -20.09
C THR A 167 -1.97 -26.63 -20.62
N GLY A 168 -1.04 -27.21 -19.84
CA GLY A 168 -0.19 -28.31 -20.28
C GLY A 168 -0.91 -29.66 -20.47
N THR A 169 -0.43 -30.48 -21.40
CA THR A 169 -0.93 -31.86 -21.63
C THR A 169 -0.08 -32.92 -20.92
N ASP A 170 1.19 -32.60 -20.59
CA ASP A 170 2.17 -33.54 -20.01
C ASP A 170 2.06 -33.65 -18.47
N LYS A 171 1.82 -34.86 -17.95
CA LYS A 171 1.60 -35.14 -16.51
C LYS A 171 2.71 -34.62 -15.58
N SER A 172 3.98 -34.71 -15.98
CA SER A 172 5.13 -34.27 -15.17
C SER A 172 5.31 -32.74 -15.18
N LYS A 173 5.08 -32.11 -16.34
CA LYS A 173 5.17 -30.64 -16.49
C LYS A 173 3.98 -29.95 -15.84
N LEU A 174 2.81 -30.61 -15.86
CA LEU A 174 1.58 -30.14 -15.23
C LEU A 174 1.72 -29.92 -13.73
N GLN A 175 2.42 -30.82 -13.01
CA GLN A 175 2.65 -30.64 -11.57
C GLN A 175 3.51 -29.41 -11.28
N LEU A 176 4.56 -29.18 -12.07
CA LEU A 176 5.43 -28.02 -11.94
C LEU A 176 4.67 -26.72 -12.27
N GLU A 177 3.87 -26.72 -13.33
CA GLU A 177 3.03 -25.58 -13.73
C GLU A 177 2.02 -25.23 -12.64
N LEU A 178 1.36 -26.22 -12.04
CA LEU A 178 0.42 -26.02 -10.93
C LEU A 178 1.11 -25.47 -9.66
N HIS A 179 2.31 -25.94 -9.34
CA HIS A 179 3.09 -25.37 -8.23
C HIS A 179 3.52 -23.93 -8.51
N ASN A 180 3.89 -23.62 -9.75
CA ASN A 180 4.25 -22.27 -10.15
C ASN A 180 3.03 -21.33 -10.08
N LEU A 181 1.89 -21.76 -10.62
CA LEU A 181 0.62 -21.03 -10.52
C LEU A 181 0.22 -20.82 -9.06
N LYS A 182 0.36 -21.84 -8.19
CA LYS A 182 0.10 -21.69 -6.75
C LYS A 182 1.01 -20.66 -6.08
N SER A 183 2.25 -20.48 -6.54
CA SER A 183 3.17 -19.46 -6.00
C SER A 183 2.83 -18.04 -6.50
N MET A 184 2.28 -17.95 -7.70
CA MET A 184 1.98 -16.68 -8.38
C MET A 184 0.60 -16.12 -8.00
N LEU A 185 -0.41 -16.98 -7.87
CA LEU A 185 -1.80 -16.60 -7.60
C LEU A 185 -1.98 -15.74 -6.34
N PRO A 186 -1.30 -16.01 -5.19
CA PRO A 186 -1.43 -15.15 -4.01
C PRO A 186 -1.00 -13.70 -4.23
N LYS A 187 -0.13 -13.44 -5.22
CA LYS A 187 0.42 -12.11 -5.54
C LYS A 187 -0.42 -11.36 -6.58
N LEU A 188 -1.45 -12.02 -7.13
CA LEU A 188 -2.39 -11.41 -8.08
C LEU A 188 -3.12 -10.26 -7.38
N ILE A 189 -3.21 -9.13 -8.07
CA ILE A 189 -3.97 -7.98 -7.62
C ILE A 189 -5.41 -8.17 -8.10
N VAL A 190 -6.35 -8.16 -7.16
CA VAL A 190 -7.78 -8.20 -7.48
C VAL A 190 -8.23 -6.75 -7.50
N LYS A 191 -8.67 -6.26 -8.66
CA LYS A 191 -9.29 -4.94 -8.75
C LYS A 191 -10.75 -5.07 -8.37
N VAL A 192 -11.21 -4.27 -7.43
CA VAL A 192 -12.65 -4.06 -7.20
C VAL A 192 -13.16 -3.27 -8.40
N ASP A 193 -14.31 -3.67 -8.96
CA ASP A 193 -14.88 -3.00 -10.13
C ASP A 193 -15.09 -1.50 -9.83
N GLU A 194 -14.50 -0.66 -10.68
CA GLU A 194 -14.81 0.77 -10.75
C GLU A 194 -16.26 0.87 -11.26
N VAL A 195 -17.19 1.18 -10.35
CA VAL A 195 -18.54 1.63 -10.71
C VAL A 195 -18.50 3.12 -10.97
#